data_AF-A0A5E6MDD0-F1
#
_entry.id   AF-A0A5E6MDD0-F1
#
_cell.length_a   1.000
_cell.length_b   1.000
_cell.length_c   1.000
_cell.angle_alpha   90.00
_cell.angle_beta   90.00
_cell.angle_gamma   90.00
#
_symmetry.space_group_name_H-M   'P 1'
#
loop_
_entity.id
_entity.type
_entity.pdbx_description
1 polymer ?
#
loop_
_entity_poly.entity_id
_entity_poly.type
_entity_poly.pdbx_seq_one_letter_code
_entity_poly.pdbx_strand_id
1 'polypeptide(L)'
;MKRFFLFSSWIGLSAAAVYAATLFFELLPSQRIVGRPDAGLQWLRLELRLSDEQVAAISRLQEDYRPSCQGMCRKILTADTRLQELLRENRSITPEIQAAMAERDKLLSDCRQAFLRHVYAVSAQLSATQRQRYLTLVSDELLGIDATR
;
A
#
# COMPACT_ATOMS: atom_id res chain seq x y z
N MET A 1 -27.73 -36.83 39.03
CA MET A 1 -26.69 -35.81 39.29
C MET A 1 -25.52 -35.81 38.29
N LYS A 2 -25.41 -36.76 37.34
CA LYS A 2 -24.28 -36.85 36.38
C LYS A 2 -24.44 -36.01 35.09
N ARG A 3 -25.67 -35.57 34.77
CA ARG A 3 -26.01 -34.85 33.53
C ARG A 3 -25.78 -33.34 33.60
N PHE A 4 -25.84 -32.74 34.80
CA PHE A 4 -25.60 -31.30 35.00
C PHE A 4 -24.12 -30.92 34.83
N PHE A 5 -23.20 -31.81 35.22
CA PHE A 5 -21.75 -31.61 35.02
C PHE A 5 -21.31 -31.71 33.55
N LEU A 6 -22.08 -32.40 32.70
CA LEU A 6 -21.80 -32.47 31.26
C LEU A 6 -22.14 -31.16 30.55
N PHE A 7 -23.19 -30.45 30.98
CA PHE A 7 -23.58 -29.17 30.38
C PHE A 7 -22.61 -28.03 30.70
N SER A 8 -22.08 -27.95 31.94
CA SER A 8 -21.08 -26.91 32.28
C SER A 8 -19.76 -27.11 31.53
N SER A 9 -19.39 -28.37 31.27
CA SER A 9 -18.19 -28.73 30.51
C SER A 9 -18.29 -28.31 29.03
N TRP A 10 -19.49 -28.40 28.42
CA TRP A 10 -19.72 -27.96 27.04
C TRP A 10 -19.68 -26.43 26.88
N ILE A 11 -20.17 -25.70 27.87
CA ILE A 11 -20.13 -24.22 27.86
C ILE A 11 -18.68 -23.73 27.92
N GLY A 12 -17.86 -24.30 28.81
CA GLY A 12 -16.44 -23.97 28.88
C GLY A 12 -15.67 -24.30 27.59
N LEU A 13 -15.99 -25.42 26.94
CA LEU A 13 -15.36 -25.82 25.68
C LEU A 13 -15.74 -24.90 24.51
N SER A 14 -17.01 -24.47 24.46
CA SER A 14 -17.49 -23.54 23.43
C SER A 14 -16.86 -22.16 23.58
N ALA A 15 -16.71 -21.64 24.80
CA ALA A 15 -16.05 -20.37 25.05
C ALA A 15 -14.57 -20.40 24.67
N ALA A 16 -13.86 -21.49 24.99
CA ALA A 16 -12.46 -21.68 24.59
C ALA A 16 -12.31 -21.80 23.06
N ALA A 17 -13.23 -22.49 22.38
CA ALA A 17 -13.22 -22.61 20.93
C ALA A 17 -13.49 -21.27 20.23
N VAL A 18 -14.44 -20.47 20.74
CA VAL A 18 -14.72 -19.12 20.23
C VAL A 18 -13.51 -18.20 20.46
N TYR A 19 -12.93 -18.21 21.66
CA TYR A 19 -11.75 -17.39 21.98
C TYR A 19 -10.52 -17.79 21.17
N ALA A 20 -10.29 -19.09 20.96
CA ALA A 20 -9.23 -19.57 20.10
C ALA A 20 -9.47 -19.18 18.63
N ALA A 21 -10.74 -19.19 18.17
CA ALA A 21 -11.08 -18.75 16.82
C ALA A 21 -10.90 -17.24 16.63
N THR A 22 -11.21 -16.41 17.62
CA THR A 22 -10.96 -14.95 17.56
C THR A 22 -9.46 -14.65 17.59
N LEU A 23 -8.70 -15.29 18.48
CA LEU A 23 -7.23 -15.16 18.49
C LEU A 23 -6.61 -15.67 17.19
N PHE A 24 -7.13 -16.75 16.60
CA PHE A 24 -6.68 -17.25 15.31
C PHE A 24 -7.01 -16.27 14.18
N PHE A 25 -8.17 -15.63 14.18
CA PHE A 25 -8.53 -14.60 13.19
C PHE A 25 -7.68 -13.33 13.32
N GLU A 26 -7.28 -12.96 14.54
CA GLU A 26 -6.40 -11.81 14.82
C GLU A 26 -4.92 -12.11 14.56
N LEU A 27 -4.47 -13.35 14.76
CA LEU A 27 -3.09 -13.81 14.54
C LEU A 27 -2.84 -14.34 13.13
N LEU A 28 -3.90 -14.62 12.35
CA LEU A 28 -3.77 -14.81 10.91
C LEU A 28 -3.26 -13.47 10.34
N PRO A 29 -2.05 -13.44 9.74
CA PRO A 29 -1.54 -12.21 9.16
C PRO A 29 -2.57 -11.75 8.14
N SER A 30 -3.07 -10.52 8.32
CA SER A 30 -4.06 -9.83 7.50
C SER A 30 -3.51 -9.52 6.10
N GLN A 31 -2.93 -10.49 5.42
CA GLN A 31 -2.49 -10.38 4.03
C GLN A 31 -3.66 -10.44 3.04
N ARG A 32 -4.91 -10.49 3.53
CA ARG A 32 -6.12 -10.50 2.69
C ARG A 32 -6.76 -9.15 2.48
N ILE A 33 -6.14 -8.06 2.94
CA ILE A 33 -6.39 -6.72 2.41
C ILE A 33 -5.18 -6.28 1.57
N VAL A 34 -4.71 -7.16 0.67
CA VAL A 34 -4.20 -6.66 -0.60
C VAL A 34 -5.43 -6.03 -1.25
N GLY A 35 -5.54 -4.70 -1.13
CA GLY A 35 -6.66 -3.93 -1.67
C GLY A 35 -6.99 -4.44 -3.07
N ARG A 36 -8.27 -4.67 -3.35
CA ARG A 36 -8.70 -5.18 -4.65
C ARG A 36 -8.00 -4.31 -5.72
N PRO A 37 -7.37 -4.92 -6.75
CA PRO A 37 -6.56 -4.17 -7.74
C PRO A 37 -7.30 -2.98 -8.39
N ASP A 38 -8.62 -2.97 -8.30
CA ASP A 38 -9.55 -1.99 -8.83
C ASP A 38 -10.17 -1.05 -7.77
N ALA A 39 -9.97 -1.26 -6.47
CA ALA A 39 -10.64 -0.47 -5.42
C ALA A 39 -10.31 1.03 -5.51
N GLY A 40 -9.06 1.37 -5.82
CA GLY A 40 -8.64 2.77 -6.02
C GLY A 40 -9.29 3.41 -7.25
N LEU A 41 -9.39 2.67 -8.36
CA LEU A 41 -10.04 3.16 -9.58
C LEU A 41 -11.56 3.27 -9.40
N GLN A 42 -12.18 2.32 -8.70
CA GLN A 42 -13.61 2.37 -8.36
C GLN A 42 -13.93 3.59 -7.49
N TRP A 43 -13.11 3.87 -6.48
CA TRP A 43 -13.26 5.08 -5.68
C TRP A 43 -13.10 6.34 -6.54
N LEU A 44 -12.06 6.41 -7.38
CA LEU A 44 -11.81 7.55 -8.26
C LEU A 44 -12.95 7.79 -9.25
N ARG A 45 -13.55 6.72 -9.77
CA ARG A 45 -14.73 6.77 -10.63
C ARG A 45 -15.89 7.48 -9.94
N LEU A 46 -16.15 7.16 -8.68
CA LEU A 46 -17.22 7.77 -7.89
C LEU A 46 -16.90 9.23 -7.55
N GLU A 47 -15.67 9.49 -7.07
CA GLU A 47 -15.23 10.82 -6.63
C GLU A 47 -15.26 11.85 -7.77
N LEU A 48 -14.78 11.46 -8.96
CA LEU A 48 -14.66 12.36 -10.11
C LEU A 48 -15.79 12.20 -11.14
N ARG A 49 -16.75 11.30 -10.89
CA ARG A 49 -17.83 10.94 -11.82
C ARG A 49 -17.29 10.62 -13.22
N LEU A 50 -16.31 9.72 -13.27
CA LEU A 50 -15.64 9.37 -14.53
C LEU A 50 -16.60 8.65 -15.49
N SER A 51 -16.50 8.97 -16.78
CA SER A 51 -17.17 8.20 -17.83
C SER A 51 -16.52 6.82 -17.99
N ASP A 52 -17.25 5.87 -18.61
CA ASP A 52 -16.69 4.54 -18.88
C ASP A 52 -15.46 4.61 -19.81
N GLU A 53 -15.43 5.58 -20.74
CA GLU A 53 -14.27 5.83 -21.60
C GLU A 53 -13.05 6.29 -20.78
N GLN A 54 -13.25 7.24 -19.86
CA GLN A 54 -12.18 7.70 -18.96
C GLN A 54 -11.66 6.57 -18.07
N VAL A 55 -12.57 5.74 -17.52
CA VAL A 55 -12.21 4.58 -16.70
C VAL A 55 -11.38 3.58 -17.50
N ALA A 56 -11.75 3.31 -18.76
CA ALA A 56 -11.01 2.41 -19.64
C ALA A 56 -9.61 2.97 -19.98
N ALA A 57 -9.50 4.26 -20.28
CA ALA A 57 -8.23 4.91 -20.57
C ALA A 57 -7.30 4.90 -19.35
N ILE A 58 -7.80 5.23 -18.16
CA ILE A 58 -7.04 5.22 -16.92
C ILE A 58 -6.63 3.80 -16.52
N SER A 59 -7.50 2.81 -16.69
CA SER A 59 -7.17 1.39 -16.47
C SER A 59 -5.96 0.95 -17.28
N ARG A 60 -5.89 1.34 -18.56
CA ARG A 60 -4.75 1.02 -19.42
C ARG A 60 -3.47 1.68 -18.92
N LEU A 61 -3.52 2.97 -18.56
CA LEU A 61 -2.37 3.67 -17.99
C LEU A 61 -1.87 3.01 -16.70
N GLN A 62 -2.78 2.48 -15.86
CA GLN A 62 -2.42 1.75 -14.65
C GLN A 62 -1.78 0.40 -14.95
N GLU A 63 -2.32 -0.35 -15.92
CA GLU A 63 -1.73 -1.60 -16.40
C GLU A 63 -0.32 -1.38 -16.92
N ASP A 64 -0.12 -0.38 -17.78
CA ASP A 64 1.18 -0.08 -18.39
C ASP A 64 2.22 0.38 -17.35
N TYR A 65 1.79 1.13 -16.33
CA TYR A 65 2.68 1.61 -15.28
C TYR A 65 3.07 0.51 -14.27
N ARG A 66 2.20 -0.48 -14.03
CA ARG A 66 2.36 -1.46 -12.94
C ARG A 66 3.70 -2.22 -12.97
N PRO A 67 4.19 -2.75 -14.11
CA PRO A 67 5.48 -3.44 -14.15
C PRO A 67 6.65 -2.54 -13.73
N SER A 68 6.62 -1.27 -14.16
CA SER A 68 7.64 -0.29 -13.77
C SER A 68 7.59 0.01 -12.28
N CYS A 69 6.39 0.23 -11.73
CA CYS A 69 6.18 0.44 -10.30
C CYS A 69 6.75 -0.71 -9.47
N GLN A 70 6.36 -1.95 -9.79
CA GLN A 70 6.86 -3.16 -9.12
C GLN A 70 8.37 -3.35 -9.29
N GLY A 71 8.91 -2.98 -10.46
CA GLY A 71 10.36 -2.97 -10.71
C GLY A 71 11.12 -2.03 -9.77
N MET A 72 10.62 -0.80 -9.60
CA MET A 72 11.23 0.18 -8.69
C MET A 72 11.11 -0.25 -7.23
N CYS A 73 9.95 -0.75 -6.80
CA CYS A 73 9.78 -1.28 -5.45
C CYS A 73 10.79 -2.39 -5.13
N ARG A 74 11.03 -3.32 -6.06
CA ARG A 74 12.05 -4.36 -5.88
C ARG A 74 13.45 -3.79 -5.69
N LYS A 75 13.85 -2.81 -6.52
CA LYS A 75 15.16 -2.15 -6.41
C LYS A 75 15.32 -1.43 -5.06
N ILE A 76 14.29 -0.71 -4.62
CA ILE A 76 14.29 -0.03 -3.33
C ILE A 76 14.43 -1.05 -2.19
N LEU A 77 13.68 -2.15 -2.23
CA LEU A 77 13.79 -3.22 -1.22
C LEU A 77 15.21 -3.81 -1.18
N THR A 78 15.83 -4.07 -2.33
CA THR A 78 17.22 -4.53 -2.37
C THR A 78 18.19 -3.52 -1.76
N ALA A 79 18.04 -2.23 -2.06
CA ALA A 79 18.87 -1.17 -1.47
C ALA A 79 18.63 -1.03 0.05
N ASP A 80 17.39 -1.18 0.50
CA ASP A 80 17.02 -1.17 1.92
C ASP A 80 17.69 -2.34 2.66
N THR A 81 17.61 -3.56 2.11
CA THR A 81 18.27 -4.74 2.68
C THR A 81 19.77 -4.54 2.79
N ARG A 82 20.42 -4.07 1.71
CA ARG A 82 21.86 -3.79 1.69
C ARG A 82 22.25 -2.76 2.76
N LEU A 83 21.51 -1.66 2.86
CA LEU A 83 21.79 -0.63 3.86
C LEU A 83 21.60 -1.18 5.28
N GLN A 84 20.56 -1.98 5.52
CA GLN A 84 20.34 -2.63 6.82
C GLN A 84 21.48 -3.57 7.21
N GLU A 85 22.01 -4.36 6.28
CA GLU A 85 23.16 -5.25 6.51
C GLU A 85 24.40 -4.43 6.89
N LEU A 86 24.73 -3.40 6.11
CA LEU A 86 25.87 -2.52 6.39
C LEU A 86 25.76 -1.85 7.76
N LEU A 87 24.56 -1.39 8.14
CA LEU A 87 24.32 -0.78 9.45
C LEU A 87 24.44 -1.77 10.62
N ARG A 88 24.19 -3.07 10.41
CA ARG A 88 24.35 -4.12 11.43
C ARG A 88 25.81 -4.54 11.61
N GLU A 89 26.57 -4.56 10.52
CA GLU A 89 27.97 -5.03 10.51
C GLU A 89 28.95 -3.96 11.00
N ASN A 90 28.60 -2.68 10.86
CA ASN A 90 29.49 -1.56 11.18
C ASN A 90 29.05 -0.82 12.46
N ARG A 91 30.02 -0.28 13.21
CA ARG A 91 29.78 0.48 14.45
C ARG A 91 29.86 2.00 14.28
N SER A 92 30.12 2.46 13.07
CA SER A 92 30.23 3.87 12.70
C SER A 92 29.78 4.05 11.25
N ILE A 93 29.52 5.30 10.85
CA ILE A 93 29.21 5.62 9.46
C ILE A 93 30.47 5.44 8.62
N THR A 94 30.45 4.46 7.72
CA THR A 94 31.53 4.21 6.76
C THR A 94 31.22 4.81 5.39
N PRO A 95 32.21 4.97 4.50
CA PRO A 95 31.98 5.38 3.12
C PRO A 95 30.97 4.47 2.38
N GLU A 96 30.96 3.17 2.68
CA GLU A 96 30.03 2.19 2.10
C GLU A 96 28.59 2.45 2.56
N ILE A 97 28.39 2.79 3.85
CA ILE A 97 27.08 3.20 4.37
C ILE A 97 26.61 4.48 3.68
N GLN A 98 27.49 5.48 3.54
CA GLN A 98 27.14 6.73 2.85
C GLN A 98 26.76 6.48 1.38
N ALA A 99 27.49 5.61 0.68
CA ALA A 99 27.18 5.23 -0.69
C ALA A 99 25.83 4.49 -0.80
N ALA A 100 25.55 3.56 0.11
CA ALA A 100 24.27 2.83 0.14
C ALA A 100 23.09 3.75 0.46
N MET A 101 23.26 4.73 1.36
CA MET A 101 22.26 5.78 1.61
C MET A 101 22.00 6.60 0.36
N ALA A 102 23.05 7.07 -0.32
CA ALA A 102 22.90 7.87 -1.54
C ALA A 102 22.23 7.08 -2.68
N GLU A 103 22.55 5.80 -2.84
CA GLU A 103 21.90 4.90 -3.81
C GLU A 103 20.41 4.76 -3.51
N ARG A 104 20.06 4.49 -2.25
CA ARG A 104 18.68 4.37 -1.79
C ARG A 104 17.90 5.66 -2.04
N ASP A 105 18.46 6.81 -1.68
CA ASP A 105 17.80 8.11 -1.84
C ASP A 105 17.56 8.44 -3.32
N LYS A 106 18.52 8.10 -4.19
CA LYS A 106 18.35 8.21 -5.65
C LYS A 106 17.20 7.34 -6.14
N LEU A 107 17.14 6.07 -5.74
CA LEU A 107 16.05 5.16 -6.13
C LEU A 107 14.68 5.65 -5.68
N LEU A 108 14.58 6.19 -4.46
CA LEU A 108 13.34 6.80 -3.96
C LEU A 108 12.94 8.04 -4.76
N SER A 109 13.90 8.90 -5.11
CA SER A 109 13.67 10.07 -5.96
C SER A 109 13.15 9.65 -7.34
N ASP A 110 13.81 8.70 -7.99
CA ASP A 110 13.42 8.19 -9.31
C ASP A 110 12.01 7.58 -9.28
N CYS A 111 11.68 6.84 -8.21
CA CYS A 111 10.35 6.27 -8.00
C CYS A 111 9.27 7.35 -7.87
N ARG A 112 9.51 8.38 -7.05
CA ARG A 112 8.59 9.53 -6.91
C ARG A 112 8.38 10.25 -8.23
N GLN A 113 9.44 10.46 -9.00
CA GLN A 113 9.36 11.10 -10.31
C GLN A 113 8.55 10.25 -11.31
N ALA A 114 8.75 8.93 -11.32
CA ALA A 114 7.97 8.02 -12.16
C ALA A 114 6.48 8.02 -11.77
N PHE A 115 6.17 8.02 -10.47
CA PHE A 115 4.81 8.13 -9.98
C PHE A 115 4.16 9.45 -10.40
N LEU A 116 4.84 10.59 -10.24
CA LEU A 116 4.32 11.89 -10.68
C LEU A 116 4.04 11.94 -12.18
N ARG A 117 4.90 11.33 -13.02
CA ARG A 117 4.63 11.19 -14.46
C ARG A 117 3.33 10.40 -14.71
N HIS A 118 3.09 9.32 -13.98
CA HIS A 118 1.85 8.56 -14.07
C HIS A 118 0.63 9.40 -13.64
N VAL A 119 0.73 10.15 -12.54
CA VAL A 119 -0.32 11.09 -12.09
C VAL A 119 -0.68 12.09 -13.19
N TYR A 120 0.32 12.70 -13.84
CA TYR A 120 0.05 13.64 -14.94
C TYR A 120 -0.54 12.95 -16.19
N ALA A 121 -0.17 11.71 -16.49
CA ALA A 121 -0.77 10.95 -17.58
C ALA A 121 -2.26 10.65 -17.33
N VAL A 122 -2.62 10.30 -16.08
CA VAL A 122 -4.02 10.12 -15.67
C VAL A 122 -4.79 11.44 -15.75
N SER A 123 -4.19 12.53 -15.26
CA SER A 123 -4.82 13.85 -15.23
C SER A 123 -5.10 14.42 -16.63
N ALA A 124 -4.35 13.98 -17.65
CA ALA A 124 -4.59 14.31 -19.05
C ALA A 124 -5.88 13.69 -19.62
N GLN A 125 -6.39 12.59 -19.03
CA GLN A 125 -7.66 11.95 -19.43
C GLN A 125 -8.90 12.64 -18.81
N LEU A 126 -8.68 13.64 -17.95
CA LEU A 126 -9.72 14.30 -17.18
C LEU A 126 -10.09 15.66 -17.78
N SER A 127 -11.35 16.08 -17.58
CA SER A 127 -11.77 17.47 -17.84
C SER A 127 -11.03 18.44 -16.90
N ALA A 128 -11.02 19.74 -17.22
CA ALA A 128 -10.32 20.74 -16.41
C ALA A 128 -10.74 20.72 -14.93
N THR A 129 -12.05 20.62 -14.65
CA THR A 129 -12.59 20.55 -13.28
C THR A 129 -12.18 19.26 -12.57
N GLN A 130 -12.30 18.10 -13.23
CA GLN A 130 -11.87 16.81 -12.69
C GLN A 130 -10.36 16.78 -12.41
N ARG A 131 -9.57 17.33 -13.33
CA ARG A 131 -8.11 17.41 -13.21
C ARG A 131 -7.68 18.20 -12.00
N GLN A 132 -8.30 19.38 -11.78
CA GLN A 132 -7.98 20.21 -10.62
C GLN A 132 -8.29 19.46 -9.32
N ARG A 133 -9.47 18.84 -9.22
CA ARG A 133 -9.86 18.04 -8.05
C ARG A 133 -8.91 16.87 -7.82
N TYR A 134 -8.59 16.14 -8.89
CA TYR A 134 -7.67 14.99 -8.83
C TYR A 134 -6.28 15.38 -8.32
N LEU A 135 -5.70 16.45 -8.87
CA LEU A 135 -4.36 16.89 -8.47
C LEU A 135 -4.31 17.37 -7.03
N THR A 136 -5.36 18.03 -6.53
CA THR A 136 -5.49 18.37 -5.10
C THR A 136 -5.51 17.12 -4.22
N LEU A 137 -6.36 16.14 -4.53
CA LEU A 137 -6.44 14.89 -3.75
C LEU A 137 -5.10 14.15 -3.72
N VAL A 138 -4.41 14.06 -4.87
CA VAL A 138 -3.11 13.39 -4.95
C VAL A 138 -2.02 14.19 -4.25
N SER A 139 -2.03 15.52 -4.32
CA SER A 139 -1.03 16.35 -3.63
C SER A 139 -1.18 16.30 -2.12
N ASP A 140 -2.41 16.27 -1.62
CA ASP A 140 -2.69 16.26 -0.19
C ASP A 140 -2.20 14.94 0.44
N GLU A 141 -2.49 13.80 -0.21
CA GLU A 141 -1.96 12.49 0.19
C GLU A 141 -0.43 12.44 0.08
N LEU A 142 0.15 12.92 -1.03
CA LEU A 142 1.61 12.89 -1.25
C LEU A 142 2.38 13.72 -0.22
N LEU A 143 1.81 14.85 0.20
CA LEU A 143 2.43 15.77 1.16
C LEU A 143 2.01 15.47 2.61
N GLY A 144 1.09 14.52 2.83
CA GLY A 144 0.53 14.23 4.15
C GLY A 144 -0.22 15.42 4.75
N ILE A 145 -0.84 16.26 3.92
CA ILE A 145 -1.59 17.46 4.33
C ILE A 145 -3.02 17.11 4.75
N ASP A 146 -3.48 15.88 4.50
CA ASP A 146 -4.78 15.42 4.96
C ASP A 146 -4.90 15.53 6.49
N ALA A 147 -5.67 16.53 6.93
CA ALA A 147 -5.94 16.89 8.31
C ALA A 147 -6.85 15.89 9.07
N THR A 148 -6.86 14.63 8.64
CA THR A 148 -7.70 13.57 9.22
C THR A 148 -6.90 12.31 9.56
N ARG A 149 -5.91 12.49 10.43
CA ARG A 149 -5.54 11.47 11.43
C ARG A 149 -5.79 12.03 12.82
#